data_AF-A0A2R6HMW3-F1
#
_entry.id   AF-A0A2R6HMW3-F1
#
_cell.length_a   1.000
_cell.length_b   1.000
_cell.length_c   1.000
_cell.angle_alpha   90.00
_cell.angle_beta   90.00
_cell.angle_gamma   90.00
#
_symmetry.space_group_name_H-M   'P 1'
#
loop_
_entity.id
_entity.type
_entity.pdbx_description
1 polymer ?
#
loop_
_entity_poly.entity_id
_entity_poly.type
_entity_poly.pdbx_seq_one_letter_code
_entity_poly.pdbx_strand_id
1 'polypeptide(L)'
;MSRTTATIPDDLTDLMEGAIRAGIFENKSDAIRHVLREYFEENQNARVAAAVSLYEDGKITLGTAARLAGVNRFEMRDILREDGVELRFGPEDMDAARDEIEAARNLE
;
A
#
# COMPACT_ATOMS: atom_id res chain seq x y z
N MET A 1 1.44 4.08 13.63
CA MET A 1 2.13 3.77 12.37
C MET A 1 3.03 2.57 12.60
N SER A 2 3.12 1.66 11.64
CA SER A 2 4.07 0.54 11.71
C SER A 2 5.50 1.06 11.66
N ARG A 3 6.40 0.45 12.43
CA ARG A 3 7.83 0.78 12.45
C ARG A 3 8.59 -0.26 11.65
N THR A 4 9.47 0.20 10.78
CA THR A 4 10.35 -0.65 9.98
C THR A 4 11.80 -0.20 10.18
N THR A 5 12.71 -1.16 10.29
CA THR A 5 14.16 -0.91 10.28
C THR A 5 14.68 -1.24 8.89
N ALA A 6 15.49 -0.37 8.31
CA ALA A 6 16.10 -0.55 7.01
C ALA A 6 17.59 -0.20 7.07
N THR A 7 18.39 -0.89 6.27
CA THR A 7 19.79 -0.51 6.01
C THR A 7 19.81 0.39 4.79
N ILE A 8 20.40 1.57 4.94
CA ILE A 8 20.50 2.58 3.89
C ILE A 8 22.00 2.83 3.65
N PRO A 9 22.45 2.94 2.39
CA PRO A 9 23.80 3.36 2.05
C PRO A 9 24.24 4.64 2.79
N ASP A 10 25.53 4.71 3.13
CA ASP A 10 26.09 5.81 3.95
C ASP A 10 25.92 7.18 3.28
N ASP A 11 26.12 7.25 1.96
CA ASP A 11 25.95 8.47 1.16
C ASP A 11 24.52 9.03 1.23
N LEU A 12 23.52 8.16 1.10
CA LEU A 12 22.11 8.54 1.26
C LEU A 12 21.77 8.94 2.70
N THR A 13 22.41 8.30 3.68
CA THR A 13 22.26 8.67 5.08
C THR A 13 22.80 10.07 5.34
N ASP A 14 23.98 10.40 4.81
CA ASP A 14 24.61 11.71 4.93
C ASP A 14 23.76 12.81 4.26
N LEU A 15 23.22 12.55 3.07
CA LEU A 15 22.32 13.47 2.37
C LEU A 15 21.02 13.72 3.16
N MET A 16 20.42 12.66 3.70
CA MET A 16 19.22 12.77 4.53
C MET A 16 19.48 13.61 5.79
N GLU A 17 20.61 13.40 6.46
CA GLU A 17 20.98 14.21 7.63
C GLU A 17 21.25 15.67 7.28
N GLY A 18 21.91 15.93 6.15
CA GLY A 18 22.10 17.27 5.61
C GLY A 18 20.77 17.98 5.36
N ALA A 19 19.81 17.29 4.72
CA ALA A 19 18.48 17.84 4.43
C ALA A 19 17.70 18.19 5.71
N ILE A 20 17.79 17.37 6.75
CA ILE A 20 17.17 17.66 8.05
C ILE A 20 17.81 18.90 8.70
N ARG A 21 19.14 19.00 8.70
CA ARG A 21 19.85 20.17 9.25
C ARG A 21 19.54 21.46 8.49
N ALA A 22 19.28 21.36 7.19
CA ALA A 22 18.87 22.47 6.34
C ALA A 22 17.39 22.87 6.52
N GLY A 23 16.61 22.12 7.30
CA GLY A 23 15.19 22.38 7.53
C GLY A 23 14.26 21.94 6.39
N ILE A 24 14.74 21.10 5.46
CA ILE A 24 13.93 20.55 4.36
C ILE A 24 12.95 19.49 4.90
N PHE A 25 13.42 18.67 5.83
CA PHE A 25 12.61 17.64 6.50
C PHE A 25 12.68 17.80 8.01
N GLU A 26 11.60 17.49 8.70
CA GLU A 26 11.55 17.60 10.16
C GLU A 26 12.43 16.53 10.85
N ASN A 27 12.49 15.34 10.26
CA ASN A 27 13.21 14.18 10.79
C ASN A 27 13.36 13.08 9.73
N LYS A 28 14.09 12.00 10.07
CA LYS A 28 14.32 10.85 9.16
C LYS A 28 13.01 10.20 8.67
N SER A 29 12.01 10.05 9.55
CA SER A 29 10.73 9.45 9.17
C SER A 29 9.94 10.33 8.20
N ASP A 30 10.02 11.65 8.36
CA ASP A 30 9.42 12.61 7.45
C ASP A 30 10.08 12.57 6.07
N ALA A 31 11.41 12.56 6.01
CA ALA A 31 12.18 12.41 4.78
C ALA A 31 11.79 11.13 4.01
N ILE A 32 11.79 9.98 4.69
CA ILE A 32 11.42 8.70 4.06
C ILE A 32 9.97 8.71 3.57
N ARG A 33 9.04 9.28 4.34
CA ARG A 33 7.64 9.38 3.92
C ARG A 33 7.50 10.24 2.66
N HIS A 34 8.22 11.35 2.60
CA HIS A 34 8.20 12.25 1.45
C HIS A 34 8.70 11.53 0.19
N VAL A 35 9.88 10.92 0.27
CA VAL A 35 10.50 10.19 -0.86
C VAL A 35 9.62 9.04 -1.36
N LEU A 36 9.07 8.22 -0.46
CA LEU A 36 8.18 7.12 -0.86
C LEU A 36 6.90 7.62 -1.52
N ARG A 37 6.34 8.74 -1.02
CA ARG A 37 5.15 9.33 -1.62
C ARG A 37 5.43 9.84 -3.02
N GLU A 38 6.48 10.64 -3.17
CA GLU A 38 6.91 11.22 -4.45
C GLU A 38 7.17 10.11 -5.48
N TYR A 39 7.89 9.05 -5.09
CA TYR A 39 8.14 7.90 -5.95
C TYR A 39 6.84 7.29 -6.50
N PHE A 40 5.83 7.02 -5.66
CA PHE A 40 4.57 6.42 -6.12
C PHE A 40 3.62 7.43 -6.80
N GLU A 41 3.80 8.73 -6.60
CA GLU A 41 3.09 9.77 -7.35
C GLU A 41 3.63 9.87 -8.79
N GLU A 42 4.94 9.75 -8.97
CA GLU A 42 5.60 9.79 -10.28
C GLU A 42 5.53 8.44 -11.03
N ASN A 43 5.48 7.33 -10.30
CA ASN A 43 5.52 5.98 -10.86
C ASN A 43 4.18 5.24 -10.68
N GLN A 44 3.13 5.73 -11.34
CA GLN A 44 1.77 5.17 -11.23
C GLN A 44 1.70 3.68 -11.56
N ASN A 45 2.46 3.19 -12.55
CA ASN A 45 2.52 1.76 -12.88
C ASN A 45 3.09 0.94 -11.71
N ALA A 46 4.13 1.44 -11.03
CA ALA A 46 4.69 0.77 -9.86
C ALA A 46 3.71 0.79 -8.68
N ARG A 47 2.95 1.88 -8.53
CA ARG A 47 1.90 2.00 -7.52
C ARG A 47 0.77 0.99 -7.72
N VAL A 48 0.31 0.83 -8.97
CA VAL A 48 -0.68 -0.18 -9.35
C VAL A 48 -0.13 -1.59 -9.11
N ALA A 49 1.08 -1.89 -9.59
CA ALA A 49 1.70 -3.20 -9.41
C ALA A 49 1.86 -3.59 -7.92
N ALA A 50 2.23 -2.63 -7.06
CA ALA A 50 2.30 -2.87 -5.61
C ALA A 50 0.92 -3.20 -5.01
N ALA A 51 -0.14 -2.53 -5.46
CA ALA A 51 -1.50 -2.82 -5.02
C ALA A 51 -2.01 -4.18 -5.53
N VAL A 52 -1.67 -4.55 -6.77
CA VAL A 52 -1.98 -5.87 -7.36
C VAL A 52 -1.29 -6.98 -6.56
N SER A 53 0.02 -6.86 -6.30
CA SER A 53 0.77 -7.85 -5.51
C SER A 53 0.19 -8.04 -4.10
N LEU A 54 -0.16 -6.96 -3.41
CA LEU A 54 -0.80 -7.05 -2.09
C LEU A 54 -2.18 -7.73 -2.15
N TYR A 55 -2.94 -7.47 -3.22
CA TYR A 55 -4.22 -8.13 -3.43
C TYR A 55 -4.00 -9.62 -3.70
N GLU A 56 -3.15 -9.99 -4.64
CA GLU A 56 -2.82 -11.37 -5.03
C GLU A 56 -2.33 -12.21 -3.84
N ASP A 57 -1.60 -11.61 -2.90
CA ASP A 57 -1.13 -12.26 -1.67
C ASP A 57 -2.21 -12.41 -0.56
N GLY A 58 -3.43 -11.96 -0.80
CA GLY A 58 -4.52 -12.03 0.19
C GLY A 58 -4.39 -11.02 1.33
N LYS A 59 -3.45 -10.07 1.24
CA LYS A 59 -3.17 -9.13 2.34
C LYS A 59 -4.17 -8.00 2.43
N ILE A 60 -4.83 -7.68 1.32
CA ILE A 60 -5.79 -6.59 1.24
C ILE A 60 -7.02 -6.97 0.40
N THR A 61 -8.12 -6.30 0.70
CA THR A 61 -9.37 -6.43 -0.07
C THR A 61 -9.29 -5.68 -1.41
N LEU A 62 -10.21 -5.96 -2.33
CA LEU A 62 -10.31 -5.27 -3.63
C LEU A 62 -10.46 -3.74 -3.45
N GLY A 63 -11.25 -3.31 -2.46
CA GLY A 63 -11.43 -1.89 -2.15
C GLY A 63 -10.15 -1.22 -1.65
N THR A 64 -9.38 -1.90 -0.79
CA THR A 64 -8.08 -1.40 -0.33
C THR A 64 -7.07 -1.37 -1.47
N ALA A 65 -7.05 -2.36 -2.36
CA ALA A 65 -6.21 -2.36 -3.54
C ALA A 65 -6.53 -1.16 -4.46
N ALA A 66 -7.80 -0.94 -4.77
CA ALA A 66 -8.25 0.21 -5.58
C ALA A 66 -7.81 1.55 -4.97
N ARG A 67 -8.01 1.72 -3.65
CA ARG A 67 -7.58 2.93 -2.93
C ARG A 67 -6.06 3.13 -2.99
N LEU A 68 -5.27 2.07 -2.83
CA LEU A 68 -3.81 2.14 -2.91
C LEU A 68 -3.35 2.45 -4.33
N ALA A 69 -3.95 1.83 -5.35
CA ALA A 69 -3.69 2.10 -6.76
C ALA A 69 -4.17 3.49 -7.23
N GLY A 70 -5.05 4.15 -6.49
CA GLY A 70 -5.59 5.46 -6.87
C GLY A 70 -6.69 5.40 -7.94
N VAL A 71 -7.37 4.26 -8.04
CA VAL A 71 -8.43 3.98 -9.02
C VAL A 71 -9.73 3.62 -8.32
N ASN A 72 -10.84 3.59 -9.05
CA ASN A 72 -12.09 3.09 -8.52
C ASN A 72 -12.13 1.55 -8.52
N ARG A 73 -13.08 0.96 -7.79
CA ARG A 73 -13.19 -0.50 -7.63
C ARG A 73 -13.43 -1.27 -8.95
N PHE A 74 -14.06 -0.65 -9.94
CA PHE A 74 -14.33 -1.28 -11.23
C PHE A 74 -13.08 -1.28 -12.09
N GLU A 75 -12.34 -0.16 -12.11
CA GLU A 75 -11.02 -0.08 -12.75
C GLU A 75 -10.04 -1.09 -12.15
N MET A 76 -9.98 -1.19 -10.81
CA MET A 76 -9.12 -2.17 -10.15
C MET A 76 -9.46 -3.60 -10.54
N ARG A 77 -10.75 -3.92 -10.69
CA ARG A 77 -11.20 -5.25 -11.12
C ARG A 77 -10.72 -5.56 -12.54
N ASP A 78 -10.75 -4.57 -13.42
CA ASP A 78 -10.34 -4.73 -14.80
C ASP A 78 -8.80 -4.86 -14.89
N ILE A 79 -8.04 -4.07 -14.12
CA ILE A 79 -6.59 -4.22 -13.94
C ILE A 79 -6.22 -5.64 -13.48
N LEU A 80 -6.86 -6.15 -12.42
CA LEU A 80 -6.56 -7.49 -11.90
C LEU A 80 -6.79 -8.58 -12.95
N ARG A 81 -7.82 -8.45 -13.79
CA ARG A 81 -8.08 -9.39 -14.88
C ARG A 81 -7.04 -9.30 -15.98
N GLU A 82 -6.61 -8.10 -16.33
CA GLU A 82 -5.55 -7.88 -17.33
C GLU A 82 -4.22 -8.49 -16.87
N ASP A 83 -3.94 -8.43 -15.56
CA ASP A 83 -2.77 -9.04 -14.93
C ASP A 83 -2.92 -10.55 -14.65
N GLY A 84 -4.06 -11.15 -15.02
CA GLY A 84 -4.32 -12.59 -14.81
C GLY A 84 -4.57 -12.99 -13.36
N VAL A 85 -4.84 -12.03 -12.48
CA VAL A 85 -5.11 -12.26 -11.05
C VAL A 85 -6.59 -12.61 -10.86
N GLU A 86 -6.84 -13.76 -10.21
CA GLU A 86 -8.21 -14.21 -9.91
C GLU A 86 -8.90 -13.27 -8.90
N LEU A 87 -10.14 -12.91 -9.22
CA LEU A 87 -10.97 -12.10 -8.35
C LEU A 87 -11.54 -12.97 -7.22
N ARG A 88 -11.21 -12.62 -5.98
CA ARG A 88 -11.83 -13.20 -4.79
C ARG A 88 -13.21 -12.58 -4.57
N PHE A 89 -14.24 -13.40 -4.77
CA PHE A 89 -15.62 -13.02 -4.50
C PHE A 89 -16.11 -13.73 -3.26
N GLY A 90 -16.44 -12.95 -2.24
CA GLY A 90 -16.95 -13.46 -0.98
C GLY A 90 -15.88 -14.15 -0.13
N PRO A 91 -16.30 -14.64 1.05
CA PRO A 91 -15.41 -15.33 1.98
C PRO A 91 -14.94 -16.66 1.40
N GLU A 92 -13.68 -17.00 1.67
CA GLU A 92 -13.02 -18.22 1.16
C GLU A 92 -13.70 -19.49 1.70
N ASP A 93 -14.23 -19.42 2.92
CA ASP A 93 -14.99 -20.48 3.57
C ASP A 93 -16.07 -19.95 4.52
N MET A 94 -16.79 -20.86 5.18
CA MET A 94 -17.88 -20.52 6.10
C MET A 94 -17.41 -19.88 7.40
N ASP A 95 -16.15 -20.08 7.80
CA ASP A 95 -15.60 -19.49 9.02
C ASP A 95 -15.17 -18.04 8.73
N ALA A 96 -14.49 -17.79 7.61
CA ALA A 96 -14.26 -16.44 7.08
C ALA A 96 -15.57 -15.67 6.88
N ALA A 97 -16.63 -16.34 6.41
CA ALA A 97 -17.95 -15.73 6.30
C ALA A 97 -18.52 -15.28 7.65
N ARG A 98 -18.32 -16.06 8.70
CA ARG A 98 -18.77 -15.73 10.06
C ARG A 98 -17.96 -14.58 10.64
N ASP A 99 -16.64 -14.58 10.44
CA ASP A 99 -15.75 -13.50 10.89
C ASP A 99 -16.13 -12.17 10.24
N GLU A 100 -16.42 -12.16 8.93
CA GLU A 100 -16.89 -10.96 8.22
C GLU A 100 -18.24 -10.45 8.76
N ILE A 101 -19.19 -11.36 9.05
CA ILE A 101 -20.49 -11.00 9.64
C ILE A 101 -20.31 -10.42 11.04
N GLU A 102 -19.43 -10.99 11.85
CA GLU A 102 -19.15 -10.50 13.20
C GLU A 102 -18.50 -9.12 13.16
N ALA A 103 -17.49 -8.92 12.31
CA ALA A 103 -16.86 -7.62 12.11
C ALA A 103 -17.87 -6.56 11.66
N ALA A 104 -18.80 -6.90 10.76
CA ALA A 104 -19.85 -6.00 10.30
C ALA A 104 -20.85 -5.61 11.41
N ARG A 105 -21.13 -6.53 12.34
CA ARG A 105 -22.01 -6.27 13.50
C ARG A 105 -21.37 -5.38 14.56
N ASN A 106 -20.05 -5.35 14.64
CA ASN A 106 -19.29 -4.59 15.64
C ASN A 106 -18.95 -3.15 15.19
N LEU A 107 -19.51 -2.68 14.07
CA LEU A 107 -19.30 -1.32 13.52
C LEU A 107 -20.27 -0.26 14.09
N GLU A 108 -20.91 -0.52 15.23
CA GLU A 108 -21.77 0.44 15.96
C GLU A 108 -20.99 1.52 16.71
#